data_AF-A0A6G1GDF7-F1
#
_entry.id   AF-A0A6G1GDF7-F1
#
_cell.length_a   1.000
_cell.length_b   1.000
_cell.length_c   1.000
_cell.angle_alpha   90.00
_cell.angle_beta   90.00
_cell.angle_gamma   90.00
#
_symmetry.space_group_name_H-M   'P 1'
#
loop_
_entity.id
_entity.type
_entity.pdbx_description
1 polymer ?
#
loop_
_entity_poly.entity_id
_entity_poly.type
_entity_poly.pdbx_seq_one_letter_code
_entity_poly.pdbx_strand_id
1 'polypeptide(L)'
;MSDNELTPSELDALLDILVHNESYAEIERFKYSGAIKNYGPPFHIDDDVIPSSPILQTLVSRFLLTLPGLRDVSEEFWKDRIHNLIEELGDAELSESYDKGSIGARRTLSTAIATLLEYPAKGVLHGLPKEKSLKDDKDYDATKADDLFDAFHTFLHQIVHGDMIDQLFEVVAHSDKVEDHSPLVQTAHEFLLVNLASFLHYITVLSPDGQFIMKILSWVHRLIPYTVVRQTLRIGNAATMIGAMVKLVLTKMSLGSITNWMGWSKGADEGMNLMQQIVSTVISWDLAELQKQAAKAERTADGQGKVHLSHIKEHIEVPREEREKRRQISQNTPQSIIATIISEATEADVEDMTPEHHDRSLEYLDLQMSMRDRTQISRIFCTRSPDILTPTVKDVVSAYDPIIRAVHNAVDLSGTLSNLEAFLTDFIKLAQLHEKEGPIKSTATSRPSSQAPSRTASPARPPITKPAPSVKDFIGLLRKHQNSLHKFLHQVAHNGPEVASWYRDYVKSSAAQFKPSSTLNVNIKKELQGMFNKLQDKEKDQVRKDLDDHAAYIQRLQDATRKRMQEALDGTEFGEDVGPGMYLARWKELLDATLLTPLEPKGPLRKG
;
A
#
# COMPACT_ATOMS: atom_id res chain seq x y z
N MET A 1 -3.50 47.64 6.72
CA MET A 1 -4.65 46.82 6.26
C MET A 1 -4.17 45.45 5.74
N SER A 2 -3.14 44.84 6.35
CA SER A 2 -2.48 43.62 5.86
C SER A 2 -2.42 42.47 6.86
N ASP A 3 -2.79 42.67 8.13
CA ASP A 3 -2.57 41.66 9.18
C ASP A 3 -3.59 40.51 9.22
N ASN A 4 -4.63 40.54 8.38
CA ASN A 4 -5.70 39.51 8.38
C ASN A 4 -5.60 38.51 7.23
N GLU A 5 -4.76 38.71 6.22
CA GLU A 5 -4.63 37.76 5.11
C GLU A 5 -3.43 36.83 5.30
N LEU A 6 -3.62 35.55 4.99
CA LEU A 6 -2.53 34.58 4.93
C LEU A 6 -1.76 34.79 3.61
N THR A 7 -0.44 34.69 3.70
CA THR A 7 0.45 34.66 2.55
C THR A 7 0.17 33.40 1.69
N PRO A 8 0.58 33.39 0.41
CA PRO A 8 0.46 32.20 -0.43
C PRO A 8 1.13 30.97 0.18
N SER A 9 2.29 31.15 0.84
CA SER A 9 3.02 30.08 1.51
C SER A 9 2.26 29.54 2.73
N GLU A 10 1.69 30.41 3.56
CA GLU A 10 0.86 29.99 4.70
C GLU A 10 -0.41 29.25 4.21
N LEU A 11 -1.04 29.71 3.13
CA LEU A 11 -2.20 29.02 2.54
C LEU A 11 -1.84 27.63 1.99
N ASP A 12 -0.68 27.50 1.37
CA ASP A 12 -0.19 26.22 0.86
C ASP A 12 0.18 25.26 1.99
N ALA A 13 0.81 25.76 3.05
CA ALA A 13 1.05 24.98 4.26
C ALA A 13 -0.27 24.51 4.91
N LEU A 14 -1.27 25.39 5.01
CA LEU A 14 -2.56 25.05 5.61
C LEU A 14 -3.27 23.96 4.81
N LEU A 15 -3.33 24.12 3.48
CA LEU A 15 -3.92 23.11 2.61
C LEU A 15 -3.17 21.77 2.71
N ASP A 16 -1.84 21.82 2.76
CA ASP A 16 -1.00 20.63 2.86
C ASP A 16 -1.26 19.84 4.15
N ILE A 17 -1.35 20.52 5.30
CA ILE A 17 -1.68 19.91 6.60
C ILE A 17 -3.08 19.28 6.57
N LEU A 18 -4.08 20.02 6.08
CA LEU A 18 -5.46 19.55 6.10
C LEU A 18 -5.68 18.36 5.16
N VAL A 19 -5.09 18.39 3.97
CA VAL A 19 -5.19 17.28 3.02
C VAL A 19 -4.46 16.04 3.55
N HIS A 20 -3.31 16.19 4.19
CA HIS A 20 -2.60 15.07 4.83
C HIS A 20 -3.46 14.38 5.90
N ASN A 21 -3.99 15.17 6.84
CA ASN A 21 -4.81 14.65 7.93
C ASN A 21 -6.13 14.03 7.44
N GLU A 22 -6.86 14.71 6.53
CA GLU A 22 -8.13 14.21 6.05
C GLU A 22 -7.96 12.98 5.14
N SER A 23 -6.93 12.94 4.28
CA SER A 23 -6.68 11.77 3.42
C SER A 23 -6.41 10.51 4.26
N TYR A 24 -5.64 10.65 5.34
CA TYR A 24 -5.39 9.54 6.26
C TYR A 24 -6.65 9.16 7.05
N ALA A 25 -7.39 10.14 7.58
CA ALA A 25 -8.63 9.90 8.31
C ALA A 25 -9.68 9.18 7.45
N GLU A 26 -9.87 9.59 6.20
CA GLU A 26 -10.78 8.94 5.25
C GLU A 26 -10.45 7.47 5.02
N ILE A 27 -9.16 7.13 4.92
CA ILE A 27 -8.71 5.73 4.78
C ILE A 27 -8.92 4.96 6.09
N GLU A 28 -8.64 5.57 7.24
CA GLU A 28 -8.84 4.92 8.54
C GLU A 28 -10.31 4.63 8.85
N ARG A 29 -11.26 5.41 8.31
CA ARG A 29 -12.71 5.16 8.50
C ARG A 29 -13.10 3.74 8.06
N PHE A 30 -12.45 3.18 7.03
CA PHE A 30 -12.73 1.82 6.53
C PHE A 30 -12.38 0.68 7.52
N LYS A 31 -11.87 0.99 8.72
CA LYS A 31 -11.82 0.04 9.84
C LYS A 31 -13.21 -0.31 10.40
N TYR A 32 -14.23 0.49 10.12
CA TYR A 32 -15.57 0.36 10.69
C TYR A 32 -16.60 0.00 9.61
N SER A 33 -17.58 -0.85 9.94
CA SER A 33 -18.52 -1.41 8.96
C SER A 33 -19.55 -0.44 8.38
N GLY A 34 -19.64 0.78 8.91
CA GLY A 34 -20.48 1.85 8.35
C GLY A 34 -19.77 2.75 7.32
N ALA A 35 -18.46 2.60 7.12
CA ALA A 35 -17.69 3.56 6.31
C ALA A 35 -18.17 3.66 4.87
N ILE A 36 -18.48 2.53 4.24
CA ILE A 36 -18.90 2.49 2.84
C ILE A 36 -20.31 3.08 2.62
N LYS A 37 -21.19 2.99 3.63
CA LYS A 37 -22.55 3.59 3.61
C LYS A 37 -22.50 5.12 3.61
N ASN A 38 -21.48 5.67 4.26
CA ASN A 38 -21.24 7.10 4.35
C ASN A 38 -20.24 7.61 3.29
N TYR A 39 -19.87 6.80 2.29
CA TYR A 39 -18.84 7.17 1.33
C TYR A 39 -19.36 8.11 0.24
N GLY A 40 -20.53 7.83 -0.31
CA GLY A 40 -21.08 8.55 -1.46
C GLY A 40 -21.14 7.73 -2.76
N PRO A 41 -21.54 8.32 -3.91
CA PRO A 41 -21.59 7.60 -5.18
C PRO A 41 -20.18 7.16 -5.59
N PRO A 42 -20.00 6.01 -6.27
CA PRO A 42 -21.02 5.20 -6.95
C PRO A 42 -21.76 4.18 -6.03
N PHE A 43 -21.45 4.15 -4.74
CA PHE A 43 -22.02 3.20 -3.79
C PHE A 43 -23.43 3.62 -3.35
N HIS A 44 -24.14 2.71 -2.66
CA HIS A 44 -25.42 3.02 -2.04
C HIS A 44 -25.25 4.06 -0.93
N ILE A 45 -26.18 5.01 -0.86
CA ILE A 45 -26.24 6.05 0.16
C ILE A 45 -27.71 6.18 0.57
N ASP A 46 -27.95 6.31 1.86
CA ASP A 46 -29.26 6.70 2.37
C ASP A 46 -29.51 8.21 2.10
N ASP A 47 -30.73 8.59 1.72
CA ASP A 47 -31.06 9.92 1.18
C ASP A 47 -30.65 11.12 2.08
N ASP A 48 -30.47 10.91 3.39
CA ASP A 48 -30.17 11.96 4.38
C ASP A 48 -28.69 12.05 4.80
N VAL A 49 -27.79 11.23 4.21
CA VAL A 49 -26.39 11.11 4.67
C VAL A 49 -25.45 12.01 3.88
N ILE A 50 -24.71 12.89 4.58
CA ILE A 50 -23.62 13.67 4.00
C ILE A 50 -22.38 12.77 3.83
N PRO A 51 -21.78 12.69 2.63
CA PRO A 51 -20.56 11.92 2.40
C PRO A 51 -19.44 12.31 3.37
N SER A 52 -18.86 11.30 4.02
CA SER A 52 -17.78 11.46 5.00
C SER A 52 -16.38 11.36 4.38
N SER A 53 -16.26 11.12 3.07
CA SER A 53 -14.97 10.93 2.40
C SER A 53 -14.80 11.81 1.14
N PRO A 54 -14.79 13.14 1.28
CA PRO A 54 -14.76 14.06 0.13
C PRO A 54 -13.50 13.92 -0.74
N ILE A 55 -12.32 13.66 -0.19
CA ILE A 55 -11.08 13.53 -0.97
C ILE A 55 -11.14 12.27 -1.81
N LEU A 56 -11.39 11.11 -1.19
CA LEU A 56 -11.48 9.84 -1.89
C LEU A 56 -12.61 9.85 -2.92
N GLN A 57 -13.77 10.42 -2.59
CA GLN A 57 -14.89 10.56 -3.52
C GLN A 57 -14.51 11.43 -4.73
N THR A 58 -13.79 12.53 -4.49
CA THR A 58 -13.30 13.40 -5.57
C THR A 58 -12.33 12.64 -6.48
N LEU A 59 -11.41 11.86 -5.92
CA LEU A 59 -10.46 11.06 -6.70
C LEU A 59 -11.16 9.94 -7.48
N VAL A 60 -12.11 9.24 -6.86
CA VAL A 60 -12.88 8.18 -7.51
C VAL A 60 -13.74 8.73 -8.65
N SER A 61 -14.48 9.80 -8.42
CA SER A 61 -15.34 10.41 -9.44
C SER A 61 -14.57 10.99 -10.62
N ARG A 62 -13.44 11.67 -10.37
CA ARG A 62 -12.66 12.32 -11.43
C ARG A 62 -11.80 11.36 -12.24
N PHE A 63 -11.24 10.32 -11.60
CA PHE A 63 -10.28 9.42 -12.25
C PHE A 63 -10.80 7.99 -12.38
N LEU A 64 -11.25 7.37 -11.29
CA LEU A 64 -11.61 5.95 -11.28
C LEU A 64 -12.83 5.67 -12.18
N LEU A 65 -13.89 6.47 -12.05
CA LEU A 65 -15.14 6.29 -12.81
C LEU A 65 -15.06 6.74 -14.27
N THR A 66 -14.00 7.46 -14.66
CA THR A 66 -13.80 7.91 -16.05
C THR A 66 -12.82 7.01 -16.82
N LEU A 67 -12.17 6.06 -16.14
CA LEU A 67 -11.22 5.12 -16.70
C LEU A 67 -11.88 4.23 -17.77
N PRO A 68 -11.29 4.09 -18.98
CA PRO A 68 -11.78 3.17 -20.01
C PRO A 68 -11.95 1.75 -19.46
N GLY A 69 -13.10 1.12 -19.72
CA GLY A 69 -13.49 -0.17 -19.16
C GLY A 69 -14.23 -0.01 -17.84
N LEU A 70 -13.65 0.64 -16.85
CA LEU A 70 -14.31 0.80 -15.54
C LEU A 70 -15.52 1.75 -15.58
N ARG A 71 -15.53 2.73 -16.48
CA ARG A 71 -16.69 3.61 -16.71
C ARG A 71 -17.94 2.86 -17.20
N ASP A 72 -17.77 1.66 -17.74
CA ASP A 72 -18.80 0.86 -18.40
C ASP A 72 -19.32 -0.29 -17.51
N VAL A 73 -18.83 -0.41 -16.26
CA VAL A 73 -19.36 -1.40 -15.31
C VAL A 73 -20.78 -1.03 -14.85
N SER A 74 -21.58 -2.05 -14.53
CA SER A 74 -22.96 -1.86 -14.08
C SER A 74 -23.06 -1.18 -12.71
N GLU A 75 -24.22 -0.58 -12.40
CA GLU A 75 -24.47 -0.09 -11.05
C GLU A 75 -24.49 -1.22 -10.00
N GLU A 76 -24.96 -2.42 -10.38
CA GLU A 76 -24.95 -3.63 -9.53
C GLU A 76 -23.53 -3.94 -9.03
N PHE A 77 -22.51 -3.75 -9.89
CA PHE A 77 -21.12 -3.95 -9.50
C PHE A 77 -20.73 -3.08 -8.30
N TRP A 78 -21.08 -1.79 -8.33
CA TRP A 78 -20.75 -0.85 -7.25
C TRP A 78 -21.66 -1.03 -6.03
N LYS A 79 -22.98 -0.94 -6.25
CA LYS A 79 -23.99 -0.85 -5.18
C LYS A 79 -24.22 -2.17 -4.46
N ASP A 80 -24.03 -3.31 -5.14
CA ASP A 80 -24.27 -4.61 -4.53
C ASP A 80 -22.95 -5.36 -4.30
N ARG A 81 -22.12 -5.55 -5.33
CA ARG A 81 -20.94 -6.42 -5.18
C ARG A 81 -19.84 -5.80 -4.33
N ILE A 82 -19.31 -4.65 -4.76
CA ILE A 82 -18.20 -4.00 -4.07
C ILE A 82 -18.66 -3.42 -2.73
N HIS A 83 -19.88 -2.88 -2.65
CA HIS A 83 -20.45 -2.40 -1.38
C HIS A 83 -20.47 -3.50 -0.32
N ASN A 84 -21.11 -4.65 -0.60
CA ASN A 84 -21.20 -5.75 0.35
C ASN A 84 -19.82 -6.34 0.69
N LEU A 85 -18.89 -6.38 -0.27
CA LEU A 85 -17.53 -6.85 -0.02
C LEU A 85 -16.78 -5.94 0.97
N ILE A 86 -16.88 -4.62 0.80
CA ILE A 86 -16.23 -3.65 1.69
C ILE A 86 -16.92 -3.65 3.06
N GLU A 87 -18.24 -3.74 3.11
CA GLU A 87 -19.00 -3.84 4.37
C GLU A 87 -18.58 -5.08 5.18
N GLU A 88 -18.52 -6.26 4.54
CA GLU A 88 -18.07 -7.49 5.19
C GLU A 88 -16.63 -7.44 5.68
N LEU A 89 -15.73 -6.76 4.94
CA LEU A 89 -14.35 -6.52 5.39
C LEU A 89 -14.30 -5.59 6.62
N GLY A 90 -15.20 -4.61 6.69
CA GLY A 90 -15.37 -3.75 7.87
C GLY A 90 -15.94 -4.52 9.07
N ASP A 91 -16.86 -5.46 8.83
CA ASP A 91 -17.45 -6.34 9.85
C ASP A 91 -16.48 -7.42 10.34
N ALA A 92 -15.51 -7.83 9.52
CA ALA A 92 -14.50 -8.81 9.91
C ALA A 92 -13.61 -8.32 11.06
N GLU A 93 -13.50 -7.00 11.25
CA GLU A 93 -12.73 -6.37 12.33
C GLU A 93 -11.30 -6.94 12.39
N LEU A 94 -10.57 -6.80 11.29
CA LEU A 94 -9.19 -7.24 11.20
C LEU A 94 -8.32 -6.51 12.22
N SER A 95 -7.36 -7.22 12.80
CA SER A 95 -6.52 -6.76 13.90
C SER A 95 -5.81 -5.41 13.65
N GLU A 96 -5.59 -4.66 14.72
CA GLU A 96 -4.87 -3.37 14.68
C GLU A 96 -3.44 -3.48 15.23
N SER A 97 -2.54 -2.60 14.73
CA SER A 97 -1.16 -2.50 15.21
C SER A 97 -1.08 -2.25 16.73
N TYR A 98 -2.06 -1.52 17.28
CA TYR A 98 -2.11 -1.22 18.71
C TYR A 98 -2.16 -2.50 19.55
N ASP A 99 -3.10 -3.40 19.22
CA ASP A 99 -3.35 -4.63 19.97
C ASP A 99 -2.18 -5.63 19.84
N LYS A 100 -1.54 -5.65 18.67
CA LYS A 100 -0.36 -6.48 18.39
C LYS A 100 0.92 -5.96 19.04
N GLY A 101 0.97 -4.67 19.38
CA GLY A 101 2.17 -4.02 19.88
C GLY A 101 3.29 -3.85 18.84
N SER A 102 2.98 -4.03 17.55
CA SER A 102 3.89 -3.90 16.42
C SER A 102 3.17 -3.33 15.20
N ILE A 103 3.91 -2.72 14.28
CA ILE A 103 3.36 -2.20 13.01
C ILE A 103 3.12 -3.37 12.05
N GLY A 104 1.85 -3.66 11.76
CA GLY A 104 1.46 -4.71 10.83
C GLY A 104 1.32 -4.25 9.36
N ALA A 105 1.32 -5.20 8.44
CA ALA A 105 1.35 -4.97 6.99
C ALA A 105 0.17 -4.13 6.49
N ARG A 106 -1.01 -4.31 7.11
CA ARG A 106 -2.20 -3.50 6.80
C ARG A 106 -1.96 -2.02 7.10
N ARG A 107 -1.36 -1.70 8.25
CA ARG A 107 -0.99 -0.33 8.63
C ARG A 107 0.09 0.23 7.72
N THR A 108 1.12 -0.58 7.44
CA THR A 108 2.21 -0.24 6.52
C THR A 108 1.68 0.15 5.14
N LEU A 109 0.80 -0.68 4.56
CA LEU A 109 0.22 -0.42 3.25
C LEU A 109 -0.79 0.73 3.26
N SER A 110 -1.66 0.83 4.27
CA SER A 110 -2.69 1.87 4.31
C SER A 110 -2.09 3.28 4.45
N THR A 111 -1.04 3.42 5.26
CA THR A 111 -0.31 4.69 5.41
C THR A 111 0.46 5.05 4.14
N ALA A 112 1.06 4.06 3.45
CA ALA A 112 1.69 4.28 2.14
C ALA A 112 0.70 4.79 1.09
N ILE A 113 -0.48 4.17 1.03
CA ILE A 113 -1.54 4.59 0.10
C ILE A 113 -2.02 6.00 0.45
N ALA A 114 -2.19 6.32 1.74
CA ALA A 114 -2.59 7.66 2.17
C ALA A 114 -1.64 8.74 1.66
N THR A 115 -0.32 8.55 1.84
CA THR A 115 0.67 9.53 1.43
C THR A 115 0.82 9.65 -0.09
N LEU A 116 0.61 8.56 -0.83
CA LEU A 116 0.59 8.61 -2.29
C LEU A 116 -0.66 9.31 -2.84
N LEU A 117 -1.83 9.11 -2.23
CA LEU A 117 -3.09 9.74 -2.67
C LEU A 117 -3.13 11.24 -2.37
N GLU A 118 -2.34 11.74 -1.42
CA GLU A 118 -2.21 13.18 -1.17
C GLU A 118 -1.77 13.97 -2.41
N TYR A 119 -0.93 13.42 -3.27
CA TYR A 119 -0.40 14.13 -4.44
C TYR A 119 -1.50 14.47 -5.45
N PRO A 120 -2.27 13.49 -5.99
CA PRO A 120 -3.39 13.81 -6.85
C PRO A 120 -4.49 14.59 -6.11
N ALA A 121 -4.72 14.36 -4.81
CA ALA A 121 -5.68 15.14 -4.03
C ALA A 121 -5.31 16.64 -4.00
N LYS A 122 -4.06 16.96 -3.67
CA LYS A 122 -3.56 18.34 -3.69
C LYS A 122 -3.61 18.93 -5.09
N GLY A 123 -3.19 18.16 -6.11
CA GLY A 123 -3.27 18.60 -7.49
C GLY A 123 -4.68 18.98 -7.91
N VAL A 124 -5.69 18.21 -7.51
CA VAL A 124 -7.10 18.46 -7.81
C VAL A 124 -7.65 19.67 -7.05
N LEU A 125 -7.29 19.82 -5.77
CA LEU A 125 -7.81 20.89 -4.90
C LEU A 125 -7.12 22.24 -5.15
N HIS A 126 -5.81 22.23 -5.44
CA HIS A 126 -4.99 23.41 -5.65
C HIS A 126 -4.90 23.80 -7.13
N GLY A 127 -4.77 22.81 -8.03
CA GLY A 127 -4.48 23.01 -9.45
C GLY A 127 -3.05 23.48 -9.71
N LEU A 128 -2.36 22.94 -10.72
CA LEU A 128 -1.01 23.36 -11.08
C LEU A 128 -1.04 24.74 -11.80
N PRO A 129 -0.53 25.83 -11.20
CA PRO A 129 -0.56 27.15 -11.82
C PRO A 129 0.27 27.18 -13.10
N LYS A 130 -0.16 28.01 -14.07
CA LYS A 130 0.58 28.16 -15.32
C LYS A 130 1.81 29.06 -15.11
N GLU A 131 2.98 28.45 -15.05
CA GLU A 131 4.25 29.15 -15.05
C GLU A 131 4.69 29.55 -16.47
N LYS A 132 5.23 30.76 -16.63
CA LYS A 132 5.71 31.31 -17.92
C LYS A 132 7.21 31.17 -18.13
N SER A 133 7.96 30.83 -17.08
CA SER A 133 9.43 30.84 -17.03
C SER A 133 10.08 29.49 -17.33
N LEU A 134 9.29 28.43 -17.49
CA LEU A 134 9.81 27.10 -17.81
C LEU A 134 10.31 27.08 -19.25
N LYS A 135 11.58 26.69 -19.43
CA LYS A 135 12.20 26.56 -20.75
C LYS A 135 12.16 25.09 -21.16
N ASP A 136 11.49 24.80 -22.25
CA ASP A 136 11.32 23.43 -22.76
C ASP A 136 12.64 22.84 -23.30
N ASP A 137 13.58 23.70 -23.70
CA ASP A 137 14.86 23.33 -24.32
C ASP A 137 16.05 23.45 -23.35
N LYS A 138 15.82 23.24 -22.05
CA LYS A 138 16.93 23.14 -21.08
C LYS A 138 17.66 21.82 -21.33
N ASP A 139 18.98 21.87 -21.39
CA ASP A 139 19.81 20.66 -21.39
C ASP A 139 19.79 20.07 -19.97
N TYR A 140 19.17 18.90 -19.82
CA TYR A 140 18.97 18.25 -18.54
C TYR A 140 20.00 17.14 -18.34
N ASP A 141 20.65 17.13 -17.18
CA ASP A 141 21.62 16.10 -16.80
C ASP A 141 20.98 15.08 -15.85
N ALA A 142 20.68 13.87 -16.35
CA ALA A 142 20.07 12.80 -15.56
C ALA A 142 20.96 12.29 -14.40
N THR A 143 22.21 12.74 -14.30
CA THR A 143 23.12 12.42 -13.19
C THR A 143 23.05 13.42 -12.04
N LYS A 144 22.33 14.53 -12.20
CA LYS A 144 22.17 15.57 -11.17
C LYS A 144 20.76 15.58 -10.62
N ALA A 145 20.65 15.50 -9.30
CA ALA A 145 19.36 15.56 -8.61
C ALA A 145 18.57 16.82 -8.98
N ASP A 146 19.19 18.00 -9.01
CA ASP A 146 18.50 19.25 -9.31
C ASP A 146 17.85 19.25 -10.70
N ASP A 147 18.54 18.71 -11.70
CA ASP A 147 17.99 18.59 -13.05
C ASP A 147 16.88 17.55 -13.12
N LEU A 148 16.93 16.47 -12.33
CA LEU A 148 15.82 15.52 -12.20
C LEU A 148 14.55 16.18 -11.64
N PHE A 149 14.67 17.00 -10.59
CA PHE A 149 13.52 17.73 -10.02
C PHE A 149 12.97 18.77 -10.99
N ASP A 150 13.83 19.56 -11.62
CA ASP A 150 13.44 20.59 -12.58
C ASP A 150 12.77 19.98 -13.82
N ALA A 151 13.31 18.85 -14.32
CA ALA A 151 12.75 18.12 -15.45
C ALA A 151 11.39 17.54 -15.10
N PHE A 152 11.25 16.88 -13.94
CA PHE A 152 9.96 16.31 -13.54
C PHE A 152 8.89 17.40 -13.35
N HIS A 153 9.26 18.55 -12.78
CA HIS A 153 8.37 19.70 -12.66
C HIS A 153 7.92 20.24 -14.03
N THR A 154 8.87 20.45 -14.95
CA THR A 154 8.59 20.92 -16.31
C THR A 154 7.76 19.90 -17.09
N PHE A 155 8.03 18.62 -16.92
CA PHE A 155 7.27 17.51 -17.51
C PHE A 155 5.81 17.54 -17.04
N LEU A 156 5.54 17.64 -15.73
CA LEU A 156 4.18 17.75 -15.20
C LEU A 156 3.45 19.01 -15.71
N HIS A 157 4.15 20.14 -15.80
CA HIS A 157 3.59 21.36 -16.36
C HIS A 157 3.18 21.17 -17.84
N GLN A 158 4.03 20.55 -18.66
CA GLN A 158 3.74 20.26 -20.06
C GLN A 158 2.63 19.19 -20.24
N ILE A 159 2.47 18.25 -19.29
CA ILE A 159 1.32 17.32 -19.26
C ILE A 159 0.00 18.06 -19.03
N VAL A 160 -0.01 19.04 -18.13
CA VAL A 160 -1.24 19.77 -17.76
C VAL A 160 -1.56 20.90 -18.75
N HIS A 161 -0.57 21.71 -19.13
CA HIS A 161 -0.76 22.95 -19.89
C HIS A 161 -0.28 22.89 -21.34
N GLY A 162 0.51 21.88 -21.70
CA GLY A 162 1.11 21.71 -23.03
C GLY A 162 0.55 20.51 -23.80
N ASP A 163 1.39 19.96 -24.67
CA ASP A 163 1.10 18.85 -25.60
C ASP A 163 1.93 17.59 -25.29
N MET A 164 2.57 17.51 -24.12
CA MET A 164 3.45 16.38 -23.73
C MET A 164 2.76 15.02 -23.86
N ILE A 165 1.46 14.93 -23.52
CA ILE A 165 0.70 13.68 -23.69
C ILE A 165 0.71 13.25 -25.16
N ASP A 166 0.58 14.18 -26.10
CA ASP A 166 0.56 13.87 -27.53
C ASP A 166 1.93 13.42 -28.02
N GLN A 167 2.97 14.15 -27.61
CA GLN A 167 4.35 13.81 -27.94
C GLN A 167 4.73 12.43 -27.41
N LEU A 168 4.33 12.08 -26.18
CA LEU A 168 4.59 10.75 -25.61
C LEU A 168 3.95 9.64 -26.43
N PHE A 169 2.66 9.76 -26.78
CA PHE A 169 1.97 8.76 -27.58
C PHE A 169 2.53 8.67 -29.00
N GLU A 170 2.93 9.79 -29.59
CA GLU A 170 3.56 9.82 -30.91
C GLU A 170 4.91 9.11 -30.91
N VAL A 171 5.82 9.45 -29.97
CA VAL A 171 7.16 8.81 -29.91
C VAL A 171 7.04 7.33 -29.60
N VAL A 172 6.20 6.94 -28.63
CA VAL A 172 5.98 5.53 -28.26
C VAL A 172 5.40 4.73 -29.45
N ALA A 173 4.59 5.33 -30.31
CA ALA A 173 4.10 4.65 -31.51
C ALA A 173 5.21 4.35 -32.54
N HIS A 174 6.34 5.06 -32.49
CA HIS A 174 7.46 4.90 -33.42
C HIS A 174 8.66 4.13 -32.83
N SER A 175 8.85 4.18 -31.51
CA SER A 175 9.98 3.53 -30.84
C SER A 175 9.60 2.91 -29.49
N ASP A 176 10.30 1.83 -29.13
CA ASP A 176 10.27 1.20 -27.81
C ASP A 176 11.43 1.63 -26.91
N LYS A 177 12.21 2.64 -27.30
CA LYS A 177 13.41 3.10 -26.59
C LYS A 177 13.18 4.43 -25.88
N VAL A 178 13.67 4.51 -24.64
CA VAL A 178 13.62 5.76 -23.86
C VAL A 178 14.51 6.82 -24.49
N GLU A 179 15.64 6.41 -25.10
CA GLU A 179 16.65 7.28 -25.68
C GLU A 179 16.13 8.09 -26.88
N ASP A 180 15.01 7.66 -27.49
CA ASP A 180 14.39 8.34 -28.62
C ASP A 180 13.41 9.44 -28.18
N HIS A 181 13.11 9.55 -26.88
CA HIS A 181 12.34 10.66 -26.33
C HIS A 181 13.20 11.91 -26.12
N SER A 182 12.56 13.07 -25.89
CA SER A 182 13.26 14.31 -25.58
C SER A 182 14.07 14.21 -24.27
N PRO A 183 15.16 14.98 -24.10
CA PRO A 183 15.95 14.99 -22.86
C PRO A 183 15.10 15.22 -21.61
N LEU A 184 14.06 16.06 -21.72
CA LEU A 184 13.08 16.30 -20.66
C LEU A 184 12.40 15.00 -20.21
N VAL A 185 11.89 14.20 -21.16
CA VAL A 185 11.21 12.93 -20.86
C VAL A 185 12.18 11.88 -20.32
N GLN A 186 13.39 11.79 -20.89
CA GLN A 186 14.42 10.87 -20.39
C GLN A 186 14.78 11.15 -18.93
N THR A 187 14.94 12.43 -18.60
CA THR A 187 15.28 12.91 -17.26
C THR A 187 14.12 12.71 -16.29
N ALA A 188 12.89 13.02 -16.71
CA ALA A 188 11.69 12.77 -15.90
C ALA A 188 11.46 11.25 -15.67
N HIS A 189 11.76 10.41 -16.67
CA HIS A 189 11.70 8.96 -16.54
C HIS A 189 12.72 8.46 -15.49
N GLU A 190 13.94 8.98 -15.50
CA GLU A 190 14.95 8.63 -14.49
C GLU A 190 14.51 9.07 -13.08
N PHE A 191 13.91 10.26 -12.93
CA PHE A 191 13.32 10.70 -11.67
C PHE A 191 12.28 9.68 -11.14
N LEU A 192 11.36 9.23 -12.00
CA LEU A 192 10.33 8.25 -11.64
C LEU A 192 10.94 6.89 -11.27
N LEU A 193 11.96 6.45 -12.01
CA LEU A 193 12.64 5.18 -11.78
C LEU A 193 13.32 5.14 -10.42
N VAL A 194 14.08 6.18 -10.05
CA VAL A 194 14.78 6.25 -8.75
C VAL A 194 13.78 6.29 -7.59
N ASN A 195 12.68 7.04 -7.73
CA ASN A 195 11.62 7.08 -6.71
C ASN A 195 10.93 5.71 -6.57
N LEU A 196 10.61 5.04 -7.69
CA LEU A 196 10.03 3.69 -7.66
C LEU A 196 10.98 2.68 -7.01
N ALA A 197 12.27 2.73 -7.33
CA ALA A 197 13.28 1.87 -6.70
C ALA A 197 13.35 2.10 -5.18
N SER A 198 13.30 3.37 -4.75
CA SER A 198 13.33 3.76 -3.34
C SER A 198 12.08 3.27 -2.60
N PHE A 199 10.91 3.38 -3.22
CA PHE A 199 9.67 2.84 -2.69
C PHE A 199 9.71 1.31 -2.53
N LEU A 200 10.17 0.59 -3.57
CA LEU A 200 10.30 -0.86 -3.54
C LEU A 200 11.32 -1.34 -2.49
N HIS A 201 12.45 -0.64 -2.36
CA HIS A 201 13.42 -0.90 -1.31
C HIS A 201 12.81 -0.69 0.07
N TYR A 202 12.14 0.44 0.30
CA TYR A 202 11.55 0.75 1.59
C TYR A 202 10.50 -0.28 2.00
N ILE A 203 9.53 -0.59 1.11
CA ILE A 203 8.44 -1.51 1.45
C ILE A 203 8.92 -2.94 1.68
N THR A 204 9.96 -3.42 0.97
CA THR A 204 10.39 -4.82 1.05
C THR A 204 11.57 -5.09 1.99
N VAL A 205 12.43 -4.08 2.23
CA VAL A 205 13.68 -4.24 2.98
C VAL A 205 13.63 -3.49 4.31
N LEU A 206 13.20 -2.23 4.30
CA LEU A 206 13.24 -1.36 5.48
C LEU A 206 11.99 -1.50 6.36
N SER A 207 10.82 -1.73 5.75
CA SER A 207 9.58 -1.86 6.51
C SER A 207 9.60 -3.10 7.41
N PRO A 208 9.01 -3.05 8.62
CA PRO A 208 9.03 -4.16 9.57
C PRO A 208 8.51 -5.48 8.98
N ASP A 209 7.49 -5.39 8.13
CA ASP A 209 6.81 -6.52 7.50
C ASP A 209 7.26 -6.82 6.06
N GLY A 210 8.33 -6.15 5.59
CA GLY A 210 8.79 -6.30 4.21
C GLY A 210 9.09 -7.76 3.84
N GLN A 211 9.74 -8.52 4.75
CA GLN A 211 10.03 -9.93 4.50
C GLN A 211 8.79 -10.82 4.54
N PHE A 212 7.78 -10.47 5.34
CA PHE A 212 6.49 -11.15 5.32
C PHE A 212 5.77 -10.93 3.97
N ILE A 213 5.77 -9.70 3.46
CA ILE A 213 5.24 -9.37 2.12
C ILE A 213 5.99 -10.19 1.04
N MET A 214 7.32 -10.26 1.12
CA MET A 214 8.13 -11.03 0.17
C MET A 214 7.90 -12.53 0.24
N LYS A 215 7.58 -13.06 1.42
CA LYS A 215 7.20 -14.46 1.63
C LYS A 215 5.88 -14.77 0.93
N ILE A 216 4.85 -13.95 1.15
CA ILE A 216 3.55 -14.06 0.47
C ILE A 216 3.73 -13.99 -1.05
N LEU A 217 4.46 -12.98 -1.54
CA LEU A 217 4.67 -12.78 -2.98
C LEU A 217 5.34 -14.01 -3.62
N SER A 218 6.35 -14.57 -2.96
CA SER A 218 7.03 -15.79 -3.40
C SER A 218 6.11 -17.01 -3.45
N TRP A 219 5.24 -17.17 -2.45
CA TRP A 219 4.26 -18.23 -2.43
C TRP A 219 3.23 -18.10 -3.54
N VAL A 220 2.67 -16.91 -3.75
CA VAL A 220 1.75 -16.63 -4.86
C VAL A 220 2.43 -16.88 -6.21
N HIS A 221 3.64 -16.34 -6.41
CA HIS A 221 4.41 -16.50 -7.64
C HIS A 221 4.63 -17.97 -8.00
N ARG A 222 4.94 -18.83 -7.03
CA ARG A 222 5.13 -20.27 -7.23
C ARG A 222 3.84 -21.00 -7.63
N LEU A 223 2.68 -20.47 -7.26
CA LEU A 223 1.39 -21.10 -7.52
C LEU A 223 0.77 -20.69 -8.86
N ILE A 224 1.26 -19.61 -9.49
CA ILE A 224 0.76 -19.17 -10.79
C ILE A 224 1.19 -20.15 -11.88
N PRO A 225 0.25 -20.71 -12.65
CA PRO A 225 0.55 -21.69 -13.71
C PRO A 225 0.96 -20.98 -15.02
N TYR A 226 2.10 -20.29 -14.99
CA TYR A 226 2.55 -19.44 -16.10
C TYR A 226 2.53 -20.13 -17.46
N THR A 227 2.90 -21.40 -17.54
CA THR A 227 2.88 -22.15 -18.81
C THR A 227 1.48 -22.28 -19.39
N VAL A 228 0.49 -22.61 -18.57
CA VAL A 228 -0.90 -22.79 -19.04
C VAL A 228 -1.51 -21.44 -19.39
N VAL A 229 -1.31 -20.42 -18.55
CA VAL A 229 -1.76 -19.05 -18.86
C VAL A 229 -1.17 -18.57 -20.18
N ARG A 230 0.15 -18.77 -20.39
CA ARG A 230 0.82 -18.41 -21.66
C ARG A 230 0.27 -19.16 -22.86
N GLN A 231 -0.07 -20.44 -22.72
CA GLN A 231 -0.69 -21.22 -23.79
C GLN A 231 -2.08 -20.68 -24.14
N THR A 232 -2.89 -20.35 -23.14
CA THR A 232 -4.21 -19.78 -23.36
C THR A 232 -4.14 -18.39 -24.00
N LEU A 233 -3.18 -17.54 -23.60
CA LEU A 233 -2.96 -16.22 -24.20
C LEU A 233 -2.48 -16.28 -25.66
N ARG A 234 -2.02 -17.44 -26.17
CA ARG A 234 -1.62 -17.64 -27.58
C ARG A 234 -2.80 -17.97 -28.50
N ILE A 235 -4.01 -18.12 -27.97
CA ILE A 235 -5.20 -18.42 -28.77
C ILE A 235 -5.51 -17.21 -29.67
N GLY A 236 -5.35 -17.36 -30.99
CA GLY A 236 -5.44 -16.23 -31.91
C GLY A 236 -6.80 -15.52 -32.01
N ASN A 237 -7.91 -16.17 -31.62
CA ASN A 237 -9.21 -15.49 -31.54
C ASN A 237 -9.43 -14.94 -30.12
N ALA A 238 -9.57 -13.61 -30.01
CA ALA A 238 -9.69 -12.94 -28.71
C ALA A 238 -10.91 -13.39 -27.88
N ALA A 239 -12.07 -13.65 -28.50
CA ALA A 239 -13.25 -14.13 -27.77
C ALA A 239 -13.02 -15.52 -27.17
N THR A 240 -12.42 -16.42 -27.95
CA THR A 240 -12.04 -17.76 -27.49
C THR A 240 -10.96 -17.68 -26.41
N MET A 241 -9.98 -16.79 -26.57
CA MET A 241 -8.92 -16.54 -25.57
C MET A 241 -9.52 -16.07 -24.24
N ILE A 242 -10.36 -15.02 -24.26
CA ILE A 242 -11.03 -14.48 -23.08
C ILE A 242 -11.89 -15.56 -22.42
N GLY A 243 -12.71 -16.28 -23.20
CA GLY A 243 -13.55 -17.36 -22.69
C GLY A 243 -12.74 -18.50 -22.07
N ALA A 244 -11.61 -18.88 -22.67
CA ALA A 244 -10.70 -19.87 -22.12
C ALA A 244 -10.00 -19.37 -20.85
N MET A 245 -9.62 -18.09 -20.79
CA MET A 245 -9.00 -17.51 -19.60
C MET A 245 -9.97 -17.38 -18.44
N VAL A 246 -11.18 -16.90 -18.67
CA VAL A 246 -12.26 -16.86 -17.68
C VAL A 246 -12.53 -18.27 -17.16
N LYS A 247 -12.57 -19.28 -18.04
CA LYS A 247 -12.72 -20.68 -17.62
C LYS A 247 -11.53 -21.14 -16.79
N LEU A 248 -10.29 -20.85 -17.19
CA LEU A 248 -9.10 -21.27 -16.44
C LEU A 248 -9.07 -20.67 -15.04
N VAL A 249 -9.43 -19.39 -14.88
CA VAL A 249 -9.33 -18.68 -13.60
C VAL A 249 -10.56 -18.91 -12.72
N LEU A 250 -11.76 -18.91 -13.29
CA LEU A 250 -13.04 -18.84 -12.57
C LEU A 250 -13.87 -20.13 -12.57
N THR A 251 -13.46 -21.17 -13.32
CA THR A 251 -14.15 -22.46 -13.23
C THR A 251 -13.84 -23.09 -11.87
N LYS A 252 -14.90 -23.50 -11.18
CA LYS A 252 -14.77 -24.24 -9.92
C LYS A 252 -14.02 -25.54 -10.18
N MET A 253 -12.91 -25.73 -9.50
CA MET A 253 -12.07 -26.91 -9.68
C MET A 253 -12.65 -28.09 -8.91
N SER A 254 -12.57 -29.28 -9.51
CA SER A 254 -12.88 -30.53 -8.80
C SER A 254 -11.63 -31.05 -8.07
N LEU A 255 -11.84 -31.83 -7.00
CA LEU A 255 -10.77 -32.50 -6.26
C LEU A 255 -9.80 -33.29 -7.17
N GLY A 256 -10.30 -33.90 -8.25
CA GLY A 256 -9.49 -34.69 -9.19
C GLY A 256 -8.66 -33.86 -10.17
N SER A 257 -9.03 -32.62 -10.43
CA SER A 257 -8.25 -31.70 -11.28
C SER A 257 -7.04 -31.16 -10.52
N ILE A 258 -7.15 -31.02 -9.20
CA ILE A 258 -6.16 -30.43 -8.31
C ILE A 258 -5.04 -31.43 -7.94
N THR A 259 -5.39 -32.70 -7.72
CA THR A 259 -4.41 -33.78 -7.47
C THR A 259 -3.42 -33.94 -8.62
N ASN A 260 -3.88 -33.79 -9.87
CA ASN A 260 -3.03 -33.87 -11.06
C ASN A 260 -2.24 -32.59 -11.35
N TRP A 261 -2.77 -31.43 -10.97
CA TRP A 261 -2.15 -30.13 -11.25
C TRP A 261 -0.89 -29.87 -10.40
N MET A 262 -0.86 -30.36 -9.14
CA MET A 262 0.22 -30.06 -8.22
C MET A 262 0.58 -31.18 -7.22
N GLY A 263 -0.02 -32.37 -7.33
CA GLY A 263 0.26 -33.51 -6.43
C GLY A 263 -0.39 -33.43 -5.05
N TRP A 264 -1.45 -32.62 -4.88
CA TRP A 264 -2.07 -32.35 -3.58
C TRP A 264 -3.27 -33.28 -3.31
N SER A 265 -3.23 -34.06 -2.23
CA SER A 265 -4.29 -35.04 -1.88
C SER A 265 -5.12 -34.70 -0.64
N LYS A 266 -4.97 -33.51 -0.03
CA LYS A 266 -5.74 -33.12 1.16
C LYS A 266 -6.13 -31.64 1.16
N GLY A 267 -7.44 -31.37 1.27
CA GLY A 267 -7.97 -30.10 1.80
C GLY A 267 -8.48 -29.06 0.80
N ALA A 268 -8.71 -29.39 -0.48
CA ALA A 268 -9.44 -28.46 -1.35
C ALA A 268 -10.93 -28.54 -1.00
N ASP A 269 -11.49 -27.45 -0.45
CA ASP A 269 -12.95 -27.33 -0.31
C ASP A 269 -13.58 -27.40 -1.70
N GLU A 270 -14.56 -28.29 -1.87
CA GLU A 270 -15.28 -28.48 -3.13
C GLU A 270 -15.91 -27.14 -3.56
N GLY A 271 -15.47 -26.59 -4.69
CA GLY A 271 -16.14 -25.45 -5.32
C GLY A 271 -15.37 -24.12 -5.37
N MET A 272 -14.08 -24.06 -5.00
CA MET A 272 -13.24 -22.88 -5.25
C MET A 272 -12.76 -22.80 -6.70
N ASN A 273 -12.63 -21.58 -7.23
CA ASN A 273 -11.94 -21.34 -8.49
C ASN A 273 -10.41 -21.24 -8.31
N LEU A 274 -9.62 -21.13 -9.39
CA LEU A 274 -8.16 -21.08 -9.30
C LEU A 274 -7.64 -19.92 -8.46
N MET A 275 -8.21 -18.71 -8.62
CA MET A 275 -7.80 -17.54 -7.84
C MET A 275 -8.04 -17.76 -6.34
N GLN A 276 -9.24 -18.22 -5.98
CA GLN A 276 -9.61 -18.54 -4.60
C GLN A 276 -8.74 -19.66 -4.03
N GLN A 277 -8.39 -20.66 -4.84
CA GLN A 277 -7.51 -21.75 -4.43
C GLN A 277 -6.10 -21.25 -4.12
N ILE A 278 -5.53 -20.38 -4.95
CA ILE A 278 -4.20 -19.80 -4.71
C ILE A 278 -4.22 -19.01 -3.39
N VAL A 279 -5.21 -18.12 -3.21
CA VAL A 279 -5.36 -17.33 -1.98
C VAL A 279 -5.52 -18.22 -0.75
N SER A 280 -6.45 -19.18 -0.80
CA SER A 280 -6.72 -20.11 0.31
C SER A 280 -5.49 -20.97 0.67
N THR A 281 -4.72 -21.41 -0.33
CA THR A 281 -3.51 -22.21 -0.11
C THR A 281 -2.43 -21.40 0.60
N VAL A 282 -2.18 -20.16 0.13
CA VAL A 282 -1.21 -19.25 0.76
C VAL A 282 -1.60 -18.93 2.19
N ILE A 283 -2.88 -18.63 2.43
CA ILE A 283 -3.42 -18.39 3.77
C ILE A 283 -3.26 -19.63 4.65
N SER A 284 -3.50 -20.82 4.11
CA SER A 284 -3.39 -22.08 4.86
C SER A 284 -1.94 -22.40 5.27
N TRP A 285 -0.95 -22.09 4.43
CA TRP A 285 0.46 -22.23 4.79
C TRP A 285 0.85 -21.30 5.93
N ASP A 286 0.43 -20.03 5.86
CA ASP A 286 0.67 -19.06 6.93
C ASP A 286 -0.04 -19.46 8.23
N LEU A 287 -1.30 -19.88 8.13
CA LEU A 287 -2.09 -20.34 9.27
C LEU A 287 -1.46 -21.55 9.96
N ALA A 288 -0.95 -22.52 9.21
CA ALA A 288 -0.27 -23.69 9.77
C ALA A 288 1.01 -23.32 10.52
N GLU A 289 1.74 -22.31 10.04
CA GLU A 289 2.94 -21.80 10.71
C GLU A 289 2.59 -21.07 12.01
N LEU A 290 1.58 -20.19 11.98
CA LEU A 290 1.06 -19.50 13.16
C LEU A 290 0.52 -20.50 14.20
N GLN A 291 -0.23 -21.53 13.77
CA GLN A 291 -0.71 -22.59 14.65
C GLN A 291 0.43 -23.36 15.33
N LYS A 292 1.52 -23.64 14.59
CA LYS A 292 2.70 -24.31 15.15
C LYS A 292 3.38 -23.43 16.20
N GLN A 293 3.48 -22.12 15.96
CA GLN A 293 4.05 -21.16 16.91
C GLN A 293 3.17 -21.04 18.16
N ALA A 294 1.85 -20.90 18.00
CA ALA A 294 0.90 -20.85 19.10
C ALA A 294 0.91 -22.13 19.95
N ALA A 295 0.91 -23.31 19.31
CA ALA A 295 0.99 -24.59 20.01
C ALA A 295 2.33 -24.76 20.76
N LYS A 296 3.43 -24.20 20.24
CA LYS A 296 4.72 -24.16 20.94
C LYS A 296 4.61 -23.28 22.19
N ALA A 297 4.06 -22.07 22.06
CA ALA A 297 3.88 -21.15 23.18
C ALA A 297 3.06 -21.80 24.32
N GLU A 298 1.95 -22.47 23.99
CA GLU A 298 1.11 -23.19 24.96
C GLU A 298 1.85 -24.32 25.69
N ARG A 299 2.70 -25.07 24.99
CA ARG A 299 3.47 -26.18 25.57
C ARG A 299 4.57 -25.69 26.49
N THR A 300 5.17 -24.55 26.18
CA THR A 300 6.26 -23.95 26.96
C THR A 300 5.79 -23.06 28.11
N ALA A 301 4.50 -22.72 28.16
CA ALA A 301 3.92 -21.92 29.22
C ALA A 301 3.93 -22.68 30.55
N ASP A 302 4.29 -21.96 31.61
CA ASP A 302 4.17 -22.41 33.00
C ASP A 302 2.72 -22.27 33.50
N GLY A 303 2.47 -22.54 34.78
CA GLY A 303 1.12 -22.54 35.35
C GLY A 303 0.39 -21.22 35.15
N GLN A 304 1.00 -20.10 35.58
CA GLN A 304 0.44 -18.76 35.42
C GLN A 304 0.32 -18.36 33.95
N GLY A 305 1.35 -18.65 33.13
CA GLY A 305 1.30 -18.40 31.69
C GLY A 305 0.10 -19.08 31.03
N LYS A 306 -0.21 -20.33 31.36
CA LYS A 306 -1.37 -21.04 30.81
C LYS A 306 -2.71 -20.37 31.14
N VAL A 307 -2.85 -19.79 32.34
CA VAL A 307 -4.04 -19.02 32.73
C VAL A 307 -4.14 -17.74 31.91
N HIS A 308 -3.03 -17.03 31.70
CA HIS A 308 -3.04 -15.85 30.84
C HIS A 308 -3.42 -16.20 29.40
N LEU A 309 -2.85 -17.28 28.84
CA LEU A 309 -3.14 -17.72 27.48
C LEU A 309 -4.63 -18.13 27.30
N SER A 310 -5.27 -18.72 28.31
CA SER A 310 -6.71 -19.04 28.23
C SER A 310 -7.57 -17.78 28.17
N HIS A 311 -7.29 -16.77 29.00
CA HIS A 311 -8.04 -15.51 28.97
C HIS A 311 -7.82 -14.72 27.67
N ILE A 312 -6.66 -14.86 27.03
CA ILE A 312 -6.42 -14.30 25.70
C ILE A 312 -7.30 -14.97 24.64
N LYS A 313 -7.46 -16.31 24.69
CA LYS A 313 -8.40 -17.00 23.78
C LYS A 313 -9.82 -16.51 23.97
N GLU A 314 -10.26 -16.42 25.22
CA GLU A 314 -11.59 -15.91 25.58
C GLU A 314 -11.79 -14.49 25.05
N HIS A 315 -10.81 -13.59 25.24
CA HIS A 315 -10.86 -12.21 24.77
C HIS A 315 -11.12 -12.09 23.25
N ILE A 316 -10.61 -13.02 22.45
CA ILE A 316 -10.76 -12.99 20.99
C ILE A 316 -12.17 -13.41 20.54
N GLU A 317 -12.92 -14.08 21.41
CA GLU A 317 -14.30 -14.47 21.15
C GLU A 317 -15.31 -13.40 21.63
N VAL A 318 -14.87 -12.43 22.44
CA VAL A 318 -15.72 -11.34 22.94
C VAL A 318 -16.16 -10.40 21.81
N PRO A 319 -17.37 -9.81 21.88
CA PRO A 319 -17.83 -8.80 20.92
C PRO A 319 -16.88 -7.60 20.77
N ARG A 320 -16.91 -7.01 19.57
CA ARG A 320 -16.12 -5.82 19.18
C ARG A 320 -16.16 -4.70 20.21
N GLU A 321 -17.35 -4.37 20.70
CA GLU A 321 -17.57 -3.24 21.60
C GLU A 321 -16.74 -3.36 22.88
N GLU A 322 -16.65 -4.57 23.44
CA GLU A 322 -15.86 -4.81 24.65
C GLU A 322 -14.36 -4.83 24.35
N ARG A 323 -13.94 -5.34 23.18
CA ARG A 323 -12.54 -5.24 22.75
C ARG A 323 -12.10 -3.80 22.57
N GLU A 324 -12.94 -2.99 21.92
CA GLU A 324 -12.70 -1.55 21.74
C GLU A 324 -12.63 -0.84 23.09
N LYS A 325 -13.54 -1.17 24.01
CA LYS A 325 -13.52 -0.61 25.37
C LYS A 325 -12.23 -0.94 26.11
N ARG A 326 -11.76 -2.20 26.05
CA ARG A 326 -10.45 -2.60 26.61
C ARG A 326 -9.31 -1.83 25.96
N ARG A 327 -9.35 -1.63 24.64
CA ARG A 327 -8.38 -0.81 23.92
C ARG A 327 -8.37 0.64 24.41
N GLN A 328 -9.54 1.27 24.52
CA GLN A 328 -9.68 2.64 25.00
C GLN A 328 -9.19 2.78 26.45
N ILE A 329 -9.47 1.80 27.32
CA ILE A 329 -8.94 1.76 28.69
C ILE A 329 -7.41 1.73 28.65
N SER A 330 -6.82 0.82 27.89
CA SER A 330 -5.36 0.73 27.74
C SER A 330 -4.74 1.99 27.13
N GLN A 331 -5.44 2.69 26.24
CA GLN A 331 -4.95 3.96 25.67
C GLN A 331 -5.00 5.12 26.67
N ASN A 332 -6.02 5.16 27.53
CA ASN A 332 -6.23 6.24 28.48
C ASN A 332 -5.55 5.99 29.84
N THR A 333 -5.08 4.77 30.09
CA THR A 333 -4.39 4.39 31.31
C THR A 333 -2.95 3.99 31.00
N PRO A 334 -2.00 4.09 31.95
CA PRO A 334 -0.62 3.68 31.73
C PRO A 334 -0.47 2.14 31.82
N GLN A 335 -1.36 1.38 31.16
CA GLN A 335 -1.42 -0.08 31.22
C GLN A 335 -1.47 -0.67 29.82
N SER A 336 -0.76 -1.78 29.62
CA SER A 336 -0.80 -2.52 28.36
C SER A 336 -2.15 -3.18 28.09
N ILE A 337 -2.41 -3.50 26.82
CA ILE A 337 -3.63 -4.22 26.43
C ILE A 337 -3.71 -5.58 27.12
N ILE A 338 -2.58 -6.27 27.25
CA ILE A 338 -2.48 -7.54 28.00
C ILE A 338 -2.80 -7.33 29.47
N ALA A 339 -2.22 -6.31 30.11
CA ALA A 339 -2.52 -6.01 31.51
C ALA A 339 -4.01 -5.72 31.71
N THR A 340 -4.64 -4.99 30.78
CA THR A 340 -6.08 -4.70 30.81
C THR A 340 -6.91 -5.97 30.67
N ILE A 341 -6.60 -6.84 29.70
CA ILE A 341 -7.32 -8.10 29.48
C ILE A 341 -7.22 -9.02 30.69
N ILE A 342 -6.01 -9.20 31.25
CA ILE A 342 -5.78 -10.14 32.34
C ILE A 342 -6.35 -9.61 33.66
N SER A 343 -6.11 -8.34 34.01
CA SER A 343 -6.63 -7.76 35.27
C SER A 343 -8.16 -7.76 35.32
N GLU A 344 -8.83 -7.51 34.20
CA GLU A 344 -10.30 -7.60 34.12
C GLU A 344 -10.79 -9.06 34.29
N ALA A 345 -10.05 -10.04 33.76
CA ALA A 345 -10.45 -11.44 33.81
C ALA A 345 -10.15 -12.14 35.14
N THR A 346 -9.08 -11.74 35.83
CA THR A 346 -8.61 -12.39 37.06
C THR A 346 -8.87 -11.58 38.34
N GLU A 347 -9.36 -10.34 38.21
CA GLU A 347 -9.45 -9.35 39.29
C GLU A 347 -8.10 -9.10 40.01
N ALA A 348 -6.98 -9.49 39.38
CA ALA A 348 -5.65 -9.36 39.96
C ALA A 348 -5.03 -7.98 39.67
N ASP A 349 -4.14 -7.54 40.56
CA ASP A 349 -3.40 -6.31 40.35
C ASP A 349 -2.40 -6.48 39.20
N VAL A 350 -2.27 -5.45 38.36
CA VAL A 350 -1.33 -5.45 37.22
C VAL A 350 0.13 -5.67 37.67
N GLU A 351 0.44 -5.40 38.94
CA GLU A 351 1.78 -5.60 39.54
C GLU A 351 2.14 -7.08 39.71
N ASP A 352 1.15 -7.97 39.68
CA ASP A 352 1.36 -9.42 39.78
C ASP A 352 1.83 -10.06 38.47
N MET A 353 1.84 -9.29 37.36
CA MET A 353 2.28 -9.77 36.06
C MET A 353 3.78 -9.49 35.83
N THR A 354 4.56 -10.55 35.69
CA THR A 354 5.98 -10.44 35.34
C THR A 354 6.17 -9.97 33.90
N PRO A 355 7.27 -9.25 33.57
CA PRO A 355 7.59 -8.88 32.19
C PRO A 355 7.67 -10.09 31.25
N GLU A 356 8.22 -11.22 31.71
CA GLU A 356 8.31 -12.43 30.90
C GLU A 356 6.94 -13.04 30.58
N HIS A 357 6.00 -12.99 31.52
CA HIS A 357 4.62 -13.43 31.28
C HIS A 357 3.89 -12.46 30.36
N HIS A 358 4.14 -11.16 30.49
CA HIS A 358 3.57 -10.12 29.63
C HIS A 358 4.02 -10.26 28.17
N ASP A 359 5.33 -10.35 27.92
CA ASP A 359 5.90 -10.51 26.57
C ASP A 359 5.33 -11.73 25.85
N ARG A 360 5.29 -12.88 26.54
CA ARG A 360 4.72 -14.12 26.00
C ARG A 360 3.22 -14.00 25.72
N SER A 361 2.50 -13.28 26.57
CA SER A 361 1.06 -13.04 26.41
C SER A 361 0.80 -12.12 25.21
N LEU A 362 1.63 -11.09 25.01
CA LEU A 362 1.54 -10.19 23.86
C LEU A 362 1.86 -10.92 22.55
N GLU A 363 2.94 -11.71 22.52
CA GLU A 363 3.28 -12.57 21.37
C GLU A 363 2.12 -13.54 21.05
N TYR A 364 1.53 -14.14 22.08
CA TYR A 364 0.42 -15.06 21.89
C TYR A 364 -0.87 -14.36 21.41
N LEU A 365 -1.16 -13.15 21.89
CA LEU A 365 -2.28 -12.34 21.40
C LEU A 365 -2.09 -12.02 19.91
N ASP A 366 -0.90 -11.58 19.48
CA ASP A 366 -0.62 -11.34 18.06
C ASP A 366 -0.81 -12.61 17.22
N LEU A 367 -0.30 -13.77 17.68
CA LEU A 367 -0.49 -15.04 16.99
C LEU A 367 -1.98 -15.37 16.80
N GLN A 368 -2.78 -15.26 17.86
CA GLN A 368 -4.21 -15.58 17.78
C GLN A 368 -4.99 -14.57 16.92
N MET A 369 -4.70 -13.27 17.03
CA MET A 369 -5.30 -12.25 16.17
C MET A 369 -4.93 -12.45 14.71
N SER A 370 -3.66 -12.75 14.43
CA SER A 370 -3.20 -13.07 13.08
C SER A 370 -3.90 -14.31 12.53
N MET A 371 -4.03 -15.39 13.31
CA MET A 371 -4.81 -16.57 12.92
C MET A 371 -6.28 -16.22 12.59
N ARG A 372 -6.93 -15.42 13.45
CA ARG A 372 -8.30 -14.94 13.22
C ARG A 372 -8.42 -14.15 11.91
N ASP A 373 -7.51 -13.21 11.66
CA ASP A 373 -7.50 -12.43 10.43
C ASP A 373 -7.42 -13.32 9.19
N ARG A 374 -6.53 -14.34 9.20
CA ARG A 374 -6.38 -15.28 8.08
C ARG A 374 -7.67 -16.05 7.84
N THR A 375 -8.33 -16.51 8.90
CA THR A 375 -9.62 -17.19 8.81
C THR A 375 -10.70 -16.26 8.26
N GLN A 376 -10.78 -15.00 8.69
CA GLN A 376 -11.76 -14.04 8.18
C GLN A 376 -11.52 -13.66 6.71
N ILE A 377 -10.28 -13.41 6.32
CA ILE A 377 -9.91 -13.12 4.93
C ILE A 377 -10.26 -14.32 4.04
N SER A 378 -9.92 -15.54 4.45
CA SER A 378 -10.29 -16.75 3.71
C SER A 378 -11.81 -16.92 3.61
N ARG A 379 -12.54 -16.62 4.70
CA ARG A 379 -14.01 -16.64 4.71
C ARG A 379 -14.61 -15.72 3.66
N ILE A 380 -14.16 -14.46 3.63
CA ILE A 380 -14.72 -13.43 2.75
C ILE A 380 -14.40 -13.70 1.28
N PHE A 381 -13.15 -14.04 0.96
CA PHE A 381 -12.72 -14.15 -0.43
C PHE A 381 -12.88 -15.55 -1.03
N CYS A 382 -12.78 -16.61 -0.23
CA CYS A 382 -12.65 -17.98 -0.73
C CYS A 382 -13.84 -18.90 -0.40
N THR A 383 -14.37 -18.87 0.84
CA THR A 383 -15.41 -19.82 1.28
C THR A 383 -16.81 -19.22 1.44
N ARG A 384 -16.98 -17.94 1.08
CA ARG A 384 -18.26 -17.23 1.18
C ARG A 384 -19.35 -17.91 0.33
N SER A 385 -20.54 -18.06 0.91
CA SER A 385 -21.75 -18.51 0.22
C SER A 385 -22.87 -17.48 0.42
N PRO A 386 -23.38 -16.82 -0.65
CA PRO A 386 -23.01 -17.01 -2.05
C PRO A 386 -21.61 -16.46 -2.39
N ASP A 387 -21.03 -16.90 -3.50
CA ASP A 387 -19.73 -16.40 -3.97
C ASP A 387 -19.90 -15.03 -4.65
N ILE A 388 -19.36 -13.97 -4.06
CA ILE A 388 -19.33 -12.61 -4.66
C ILE A 388 -18.09 -12.38 -5.52
N LEU A 389 -16.95 -12.99 -5.19
CA LEU A 389 -15.70 -12.67 -5.86
C LEU A 389 -15.72 -13.13 -7.32
N THR A 390 -16.20 -14.34 -7.58
CA THR A 390 -16.29 -14.85 -8.96
C THR A 390 -17.12 -13.97 -9.88
N PRO A 391 -18.39 -13.60 -9.56
CA PRO A 391 -19.16 -12.73 -10.43
C PRO A 391 -18.58 -11.30 -10.50
N THR A 392 -17.99 -10.78 -9.42
CA THR A 392 -17.30 -9.49 -9.45
C THR A 392 -16.17 -9.47 -10.47
N VAL A 393 -15.33 -10.51 -10.51
CA VAL A 393 -14.26 -10.63 -11.51
C VAL A 393 -14.84 -10.78 -12.92
N LYS A 394 -15.95 -11.49 -13.11
CA LYS A 394 -16.62 -11.59 -14.42
C LYS A 394 -17.10 -10.24 -14.91
N ASP A 395 -17.72 -9.44 -14.07
CA ASP A 395 -18.21 -8.11 -14.43
C ASP A 395 -17.06 -7.19 -14.89
N VAL A 396 -15.92 -7.24 -14.19
CA VAL A 396 -14.70 -6.51 -14.61
C VAL A 396 -14.20 -7.01 -15.95
N VAL A 397 -14.07 -8.33 -16.15
CA VAL A 397 -13.62 -8.89 -17.44
C VAL A 397 -14.58 -8.51 -18.57
N SER A 398 -15.89 -8.52 -18.33
CA SER A 398 -16.91 -8.13 -19.29
C SER A 398 -16.82 -6.64 -19.64
N ALA A 399 -16.63 -5.76 -18.66
CA ALA A 399 -16.48 -4.33 -18.89
C ALA A 399 -15.19 -4.00 -19.65
N TYR A 400 -14.13 -4.79 -19.44
CA TYR A 400 -12.85 -4.65 -20.15
C TYR A 400 -12.77 -5.46 -21.45
N ASP A 401 -13.80 -6.22 -21.85
CA ASP A 401 -13.76 -7.08 -23.04
C ASP A 401 -13.31 -6.33 -24.32
N PRO A 402 -13.81 -5.11 -24.63
CA PRO A 402 -13.32 -4.35 -25.79
C PRO A 402 -11.82 -4.03 -25.71
N ILE A 403 -11.34 -3.66 -24.53
CA ILE A 403 -9.93 -3.32 -24.29
C ILE A 403 -9.06 -4.58 -24.39
N ILE A 404 -9.47 -5.68 -23.75
CA ILE A 404 -8.73 -6.95 -23.79
C ILE A 404 -8.59 -7.43 -25.24
N ARG A 405 -9.64 -7.31 -26.06
CA ARG A 405 -9.58 -7.65 -27.50
C ARG A 405 -8.61 -6.76 -28.25
N ALA A 406 -8.68 -5.44 -28.05
CA ALA A 406 -7.80 -4.50 -28.73
C ALA A 406 -6.32 -4.75 -28.35
N VAL A 407 -6.02 -4.95 -27.07
CA VAL A 407 -4.66 -5.27 -26.60
C VAL A 407 -4.19 -6.62 -27.10
N HIS A 408 -5.04 -7.66 -27.08
CA HIS A 408 -4.69 -8.98 -27.61
C HIS A 408 -4.30 -8.92 -29.11
N ASN A 409 -4.97 -8.08 -29.89
CA ASN A 409 -4.65 -7.91 -31.30
C ASN A 409 -3.38 -7.07 -31.54
N ALA A 410 -3.01 -6.21 -30.58
CA ALA A 410 -1.90 -5.28 -30.69
C ALA A 410 -0.58 -5.83 -30.10
N VAL A 411 -0.65 -6.73 -29.12
CA VAL A 411 0.48 -7.10 -28.26
C VAL A 411 0.65 -8.62 -28.18
N ASP A 412 1.89 -9.08 -28.11
CA ASP A 412 2.18 -10.45 -27.66
C ASP A 412 1.95 -10.58 -26.14
N LEU A 413 0.72 -10.91 -25.75
CA LEU A 413 0.34 -11.13 -24.35
C LEU A 413 1.14 -12.27 -23.69
N SER A 414 1.50 -13.31 -24.45
CA SER A 414 2.27 -14.46 -23.95
C SER A 414 3.71 -14.07 -23.62
N GLY A 415 4.34 -13.29 -24.50
CA GLY A 415 5.65 -12.69 -24.29
C GLY A 415 5.64 -11.68 -23.14
N THR A 416 4.62 -10.84 -23.06
CA THR A 416 4.44 -9.86 -21.97
C THR A 416 4.35 -10.55 -20.61
N LEU A 417 3.58 -11.64 -20.50
CA LEU A 417 3.52 -12.44 -19.28
C LEU A 417 4.86 -13.09 -18.93
N SER A 418 5.65 -13.51 -19.93
CA SER A 418 6.99 -14.06 -19.70
C SER A 418 7.95 -13.00 -19.16
N ASN A 419 7.85 -11.76 -19.64
CA ASN A 419 8.62 -10.63 -19.12
C ASN A 419 8.25 -10.30 -17.66
N LEU A 420 6.95 -10.31 -17.34
CA LEU A 420 6.47 -10.12 -15.96
C LEU A 420 6.98 -11.23 -15.02
N GLU A 421 6.91 -12.50 -15.46
CA GLU A 421 7.43 -13.64 -14.70
C GLU A 421 8.92 -13.49 -14.41
N ALA A 422 9.71 -13.04 -15.41
CA ALA A 422 11.15 -12.79 -15.26
C ALA A 422 11.44 -11.65 -14.27
N PHE A 423 10.72 -10.53 -14.38
CA PHE A 423 10.84 -9.42 -13.43
C PHE A 423 10.50 -9.85 -12.00
N LEU A 424 9.35 -10.50 -11.78
CA LEU A 424 8.94 -10.95 -10.45
C LEU A 424 9.96 -11.93 -9.86
N THR A 425 10.49 -12.83 -10.69
CA THR A 425 11.52 -13.79 -10.25
C THR A 425 12.79 -13.08 -9.76
N ASP A 426 13.28 -12.07 -10.49
CA ASP A 426 14.47 -11.32 -10.09
C ASP A 426 14.19 -10.39 -8.91
N PHE A 427 13.01 -9.76 -8.86
CA PHE A 427 12.56 -8.94 -7.74
C PHE A 427 12.50 -9.75 -6.43
N ILE A 428 11.88 -10.93 -6.46
CA ILE A 428 11.80 -11.82 -5.30
C ILE A 428 13.20 -12.23 -4.83
N LYS A 429 14.10 -12.57 -5.75
CA LYS A 429 15.49 -12.94 -5.42
C LYS A 429 16.28 -11.79 -4.81
N LEU A 430 16.05 -10.57 -5.27
CA LEU A 430 16.74 -9.38 -4.76
C LEU A 430 16.25 -9.01 -3.36
N ALA A 431 14.92 -8.94 -3.18
CA ALA A 431 14.30 -8.40 -1.97
C ALA A 431 14.21 -9.42 -0.81
N GLN A 432 14.34 -10.73 -1.06
CA GLN A 432 14.38 -11.73 0.01
C GLN A 432 15.73 -11.73 0.74
N LEU A 433 15.70 -11.37 2.01
CA LEU A 433 16.82 -11.52 2.92
C LEU A 433 16.91 -13.00 3.32
N HIS A 434 17.80 -13.76 2.68
CA HIS A 434 18.00 -15.16 3.05
C HIS A 434 18.63 -15.29 4.44
N GLU A 435 17.82 -15.56 5.46
CA GLU A 435 18.31 -16.14 6.72
C GLU A 435 18.61 -17.63 6.48
N LYS A 436 19.87 -18.05 6.66
CA LYS A 436 20.17 -19.49 6.72
C LYS A 436 19.76 -20.02 8.09
N GLU A 437 18.74 -20.87 8.14
CA GLU A 437 18.62 -21.89 9.20
C GLU A 437 19.80 -22.87 9.09
N GLY A 438 20.86 -22.63 9.86
CA GLY A 438 21.96 -23.58 10.04
C GLY A 438 21.77 -24.42 11.30
N PRO A 439 22.08 -25.73 11.30
CA PRO A 439 21.91 -26.58 12.47
C PRO A 439 22.93 -26.17 13.56
N ILE A 440 22.43 -25.68 14.70
CA ILE A 440 23.24 -25.36 15.87
C ILE A 440 23.77 -26.66 16.47
N LYS A 441 25.04 -26.99 16.20
CA LYS A 441 25.78 -27.95 17.02
C LYS A 441 26.26 -27.22 18.27
N SER A 442 25.65 -27.59 19.40
CA SER A 442 26.05 -27.19 20.74
C SER A 442 27.42 -27.77 21.10
N THR A 443 28.39 -26.91 21.38
CA THR A 443 29.49 -27.25 22.29
C THR A 443 29.64 -26.13 23.30
N ALA A 444 29.21 -26.43 24.52
CA ALA A 444 29.38 -25.60 25.70
C ALA A 444 30.86 -25.56 26.11
N THR A 445 31.34 -24.39 26.56
CA THR A 445 32.16 -24.23 27.78
C THR A 445 32.57 -22.77 27.99
N SER A 446 32.13 -22.20 29.12
CA SER A 446 32.88 -21.39 30.11
C SER A 446 32.04 -20.27 30.74
N ARG A 447 32.32 -20.06 32.03
CA ARG A 447 31.57 -19.31 33.07
C ARG A 447 31.88 -17.79 33.09
N PRO A 448 31.14 -16.98 33.87
CA PRO A 448 30.86 -15.58 33.56
C PRO A 448 31.78 -14.58 34.25
N SER A 449 31.95 -13.40 33.63
CA SER A 449 32.39 -12.18 34.32
C SER A 449 31.39 -11.06 34.09
N SER A 450 30.99 -10.45 35.19
CA SER A 450 30.06 -9.35 35.39
C SER A 450 30.37 -8.09 34.57
N GLN A 451 29.38 -7.60 33.82
CA GLN A 451 29.08 -6.17 33.62
C GLN A 451 27.70 -6.03 32.96
N ALA A 452 26.88 -5.13 33.50
CA ALA A 452 25.52 -4.87 33.06
C ALA A 452 25.48 -4.26 31.64
N PRO A 453 24.54 -4.66 30.75
CA PRO A 453 24.32 -3.95 29.51
C PRO A 453 23.02 -3.13 29.51
N SER A 454 23.15 -1.92 28.96
CA SER A 454 22.09 -1.04 28.49
C SER A 454 21.16 -1.75 27.48
N ARG A 455 19.85 -1.68 27.73
CA ARG A 455 18.80 -2.33 26.95
C ARG A 455 18.33 -1.46 25.79
N THR A 456 18.93 -1.66 24.63
CA THR A 456 18.35 -1.41 23.30
C THR A 456 18.92 -2.47 22.36
N ALA A 457 18.36 -3.68 22.38
CA ALA A 457 18.69 -4.68 21.37
C ALA A 457 17.59 -5.74 21.30
N SER A 458 16.89 -5.77 20.16
CA SER A 458 16.24 -6.95 19.61
C SER A 458 17.19 -8.16 19.65
N PRO A 459 16.70 -9.41 19.70
CA PRO A 459 17.56 -10.59 19.76
C PRO A 459 18.56 -10.58 18.60
N ALA A 460 19.85 -10.72 18.92
CA ALA A 460 20.96 -10.62 17.99
C ALA A 460 20.77 -11.57 16.80
N ARG A 461 20.50 -10.99 15.62
CA ARG A 461 20.40 -11.66 14.33
C ARG A 461 21.77 -12.28 13.97
N PRO A 462 21.84 -13.52 13.46
CA PRO A 462 23.10 -14.11 13.02
C PRO A 462 23.77 -13.26 11.93
N PRO A 463 25.11 -13.32 11.77
CA PRO A 463 25.85 -12.43 10.88
C PRO A 463 25.37 -12.58 9.44
N ILE A 464 24.77 -11.49 8.94
CA ILE A 464 24.32 -11.32 7.56
C ILE A 464 25.58 -11.32 6.68
N THR A 465 25.75 -12.34 5.83
CA THR A 465 26.95 -12.48 4.97
C THR A 465 26.83 -11.79 3.60
N LYS A 466 25.68 -11.19 3.28
CA LYS A 466 25.49 -10.28 2.15
C LYS A 466 24.87 -8.97 2.65
N PRO A 467 25.44 -7.79 2.38
CA PRO A 467 24.80 -6.54 2.76
C PRO A 467 23.35 -6.53 2.25
N ALA A 468 22.44 -5.97 3.04
CA ALA A 468 21.05 -5.81 2.63
C ALA A 468 21.02 -5.10 1.26
N PRO A 469 20.10 -5.49 0.35
CA PRO A 469 20.02 -4.88 -0.97
C PRO A 469 19.76 -3.38 -0.82
N SER A 470 20.52 -2.57 -1.55
CA SER A 470 20.47 -1.11 -1.52
C SER A 470 19.47 -0.57 -2.56
N VAL A 471 19.10 0.71 -2.48
CA VAL A 471 18.30 1.38 -3.52
C VAL A 471 18.96 1.26 -4.90
N LYS A 472 20.29 1.30 -4.98
CA LYS A 472 21.04 1.11 -6.23
C LYS A 472 20.77 -0.26 -6.87
N ASP A 473 20.63 -1.30 -6.07
CA ASP A 473 20.30 -2.64 -6.57
C ASP A 473 18.89 -2.67 -7.16
N PHE A 474 17.93 -1.98 -6.55
CA PHE A 474 16.58 -1.82 -7.09
C PHE A 474 16.55 -0.96 -8.35
N ILE A 475 17.36 0.12 -8.43
CA ILE A 475 17.55 0.90 -9.67
C ILE A 475 18.08 -0.02 -10.78
N GLY A 476 19.08 -0.84 -10.49
CA GLY A 476 19.63 -1.82 -11.42
C GLY A 476 18.60 -2.83 -11.91
N LEU A 477 17.75 -3.33 -11.00
CA LEU A 477 16.64 -4.22 -11.35
C LEU A 477 15.63 -3.55 -12.29
N LEU A 478 15.20 -2.32 -11.98
CA LEU A 478 14.24 -1.60 -12.81
C LEU A 478 14.82 -1.31 -14.20
N ARG A 479 16.07 -0.82 -14.28
CA ARG A 479 16.75 -0.58 -15.56
C ARG A 479 16.91 -1.85 -16.40
N LYS A 480 17.14 -3.01 -15.76
CA LYS A 480 17.21 -4.30 -16.45
C LYS A 480 15.88 -4.66 -17.13
N HIS A 481 14.75 -4.35 -16.50
CA HIS A 481 13.43 -4.81 -16.93
C HIS A 481 12.57 -3.73 -17.60
N GLN A 482 12.94 -2.45 -17.56
CA GLN A 482 12.15 -1.32 -18.08
C GLN A 482 11.76 -1.46 -19.55
N ASN A 483 12.64 -2.01 -20.39
CA ASN A 483 12.37 -2.22 -21.82
C ASN A 483 11.13 -3.13 -22.01
N SER A 484 10.86 -4.06 -21.09
CA SER A 484 9.63 -4.86 -21.14
C SER A 484 8.36 -4.02 -21.14
N LEU A 485 8.34 -2.92 -20.37
CA LEU A 485 7.23 -1.98 -20.33
C LEU A 485 7.21 -1.11 -21.59
N HIS A 486 8.36 -0.58 -22.01
CA HIS A 486 8.44 0.28 -23.21
C HIS A 486 8.03 -0.46 -24.47
N LYS A 487 8.48 -1.71 -24.64
CA LYS A 487 8.03 -2.61 -25.70
C LYS A 487 6.53 -2.85 -25.68
N PHE A 488 5.94 -3.06 -24.49
CA PHE A 488 4.49 -3.24 -24.36
C PHE A 488 3.75 -1.96 -24.81
N LEU A 489 4.16 -0.80 -24.31
CA LEU A 489 3.56 0.49 -24.67
C LEU A 489 3.70 0.78 -26.17
N HIS A 490 4.87 0.50 -26.75
CA HIS A 490 5.11 0.62 -28.19
C HIS A 490 4.19 -0.28 -29.00
N GLN A 491 4.06 -1.56 -28.63
CA GLN A 491 3.15 -2.49 -29.33
C GLN A 491 1.69 -2.03 -29.25
N VAL A 492 1.24 -1.54 -28.10
CA VAL A 492 -0.11 -0.97 -27.94
C VAL A 492 -0.30 0.25 -28.85
N ALA A 493 0.63 1.21 -28.81
CA ALA A 493 0.51 2.46 -29.57
C ALA A 493 0.65 2.24 -31.09
N HIS A 494 1.58 1.38 -31.51
CA HIS A 494 1.87 1.10 -32.91
C HIS A 494 0.81 0.23 -33.59
N ASN A 495 0.43 -0.88 -32.94
CA ASN A 495 -0.50 -1.86 -33.54
C ASN A 495 -1.97 -1.63 -33.15
N GLY A 496 -2.23 -0.89 -32.07
CA GLY A 496 -3.56 -0.68 -31.49
C GLY A 496 -3.93 0.79 -31.36
N PRO A 497 -4.02 1.58 -32.45
CA PRO A 497 -4.29 3.02 -32.39
C PRO A 497 -5.63 3.35 -31.72
N GLU A 498 -6.63 2.48 -31.84
CA GLU A 498 -7.93 2.63 -31.18
C GLU A 498 -7.79 2.59 -29.65
N VAL A 499 -7.18 1.54 -29.09
CA VAL A 499 -6.96 1.45 -27.64
C VAL A 499 -6.02 2.56 -27.15
N ALA A 500 -5.00 2.90 -27.92
CA ALA A 500 -4.13 4.03 -27.61
C ALA A 500 -4.91 5.35 -27.53
N SER A 501 -5.87 5.58 -28.43
CA SER A 501 -6.72 6.78 -28.41
C SER A 501 -7.60 6.86 -27.15
N TRP A 502 -8.20 5.75 -26.72
CA TRP A 502 -9.03 5.72 -25.50
C TRP A 502 -8.24 6.13 -24.26
N TYR A 503 -7.03 5.60 -24.10
CA TYR A 503 -6.17 5.94 -22.97
C TYR A 503 -5.58 7.33 -23.10
N ARG A 504 -5.25 7.79 -24.31
CA ARG A 504 -4.82 9.16 -24.56
C ARG A 504 -5.89 10.17 -24.14
N ASP A 505 -7.15 9.93 -24.52
CA ASP A 505 -8.27 10.81 -24.18
C ASP A 505 -8.54 10.80 -22.66
N TYR A 506 -8.46 9.63 -22.03
CA TYR A 506 -8.56 9.51 -20.58
C TYR A 506 -7.45 10.28 -19.84
N VAL A 507 -6.19 10.14 -20.27
CA VAL A 507 -5.05 10.84 -19.66
C VAL A 507 -5.17 12.34 -19.87
N LYS A 508 -5.65 12.81 -21.03
CA LYS A 508 -5.95 14.23 -21.28
C LYS A 508 -7.05 14.78 -20.37
N SER A 509 -8.15 14.03 -20.24
CA SER A 509 -9.25 14.39 -19.34
C SER A 509 -8.79 14.46 -17.88
N SER A 510 -7.97 13.49 -17.47
CA SER A 510 -7.34 13.43 -16.15
C SER A 510 -6.40 14.62 -15.92
N ALA A 511 -5.52 14.92 -16.88
CA ALA A 511 -4.60 16.05 -16.81
C ALA A 511 -5.33 17.40 -16.68
N ALA A 512 -6.49 17.53 -17.34
CA ALA A 512 -7.32 18.73 -17.25
C ALA A 512 -7.89 18.98 -15.83
N GLN A 513 -8.04 17.94 -15.00
CA GLN A 513 -8.50 18.07 -13.60
C GLN A 513 -7.51 18.86 -12.73
N PHE A 514 -6.24 18.93 -13.15
CA PHE A 514 -5.19 19.65 -12.45
C PHE A 514 -5.06 21.12 -12.89
N LYS A 515 -5.96 21.64 -13.75
CA LYS A 515 -5.94 23.07 -14.13
C LYS A 515 -6.66 23.92 -13.08
N PRO A 516 -6.09 25.08 -12.64
CA PRO A 516 -6.69 25.94 -11.61
C PRO A 516 -8.10 26.46 -11.93
N SER A 517 -8.48 26.53 -13.20
CA SER A 517 -9.75 27.09 -13.69
C SER A 517 -10.73 26.03 -14.23
N SER A 518 -10.56 24.74 -13.90
CA SER A 518 -11.63 23.79 -14.19
C SER A 518 -12.89 24.26 -13.42
N THR A 519 -14.06 24.27 -14.06
CA THR A 519 -15.35 24.76 -13.50
C THR A 519 -15.79 24.04 -12.21
N LEU A 520 -15.01 23.07 -11.75
CA LEU A 520 -15.24 22.17 -10.62
C LEU A 520 -14.30 22.43 -9.43
N ASN A 521 -13.37 23.37 -9.53
CA ASN A 521 -12.47 23.73 -8.43
C ASN A 521 -13.14 24.81 -7.58
N VAL A 522 -13.77 24.41 -6.48
CA VAL A 522 -14.01 25.31 -5.36
C VAL A 522 -12.67 25.97 -5.06
N ASN A 523 -12.61 27.30 -5.00
CA ASN A 523 -11.38 28.00 -4.64
C ASN A 523 -11.09 27.75 -3.16
N ILE A 524 -10.56 26.56 -2.86
CA ILE A 524 -10.37 26.05 -1.50
C ILE A 524 -9.52 27.00 -0.69
N LYS A 525 -8.52 27.65 -1.31
CA LYS A 525 -7.71 28.69 -0.68
C LYS A 525 -8.55 29.88 -0.20
N LYS A 526 -9.53 30.32 -0.99
CA LYS A 526 -10.44 31.39 -0.60
C LYS A 526 -11.33 30.97 0.57
N GLU A 527 -11.82 29.74 0.58
CA GLU A 527 -12.59 29.18 1.70
C GLU A 527 -11.74 29.05 2.96
N LEU A 528 -10.50 28.54 2.84
CA LEU A 528 -9.54 28.46 3.94
C LEU A 528 -9.20 29.83 4.51
N GLN A 529 -8.97 30.83 3.66
CA GLN A 529 -8.81 32.22 4.09
C GLN A 529 -10.06 32.71 4.84
N GLY A 530 -11.25 32.39 4.33
CA GLY A 530 -12.52 32.70 4.98
C GLY A 530 -12.67 32.05 6.35
N MET A 531 -12.20 30.81 6.53
CA MET A 531 -12.18 30.11 7.82
C MET A 531 -11.17 30.72 8.78
N PHE A 532 -9.94 30.99 8.30
CA PHE A 532 -8.91 31.66 9.10
C PHE A 532 -9.38 33.02 9.62
N ASN A 533 -10.09 33.79 8.79
CA ASN A 533 -10.62 35.10 9.17
C ASN A 533 -11.63 35.04 10.32
N LYS A 534 -12.28 33.89 10.56
CA LYS A 534 -13.26 33.67 11.64
C LYS A 534 -12.63 33.34 12.98
N LEU A 535 -11.33 33.03 13.02
CA LEU A 535 -10.61 32.73 14.26
C LEU A 535 -10.45 33.98 15.13
N GLN A 536 -10.28 33.78 16.44
CA GLN A 536 -9.91 34.88 17.34
C GLN A 536 -8.47 35.33 17.10
N ASP A 537 -8.13 36.59 17.40
CA ASP A 537 -6.80 37.13 17.06
C ASP A 537 -5.64 36.32 17.68
N LYS A 538 -5.80 35.85 18.92
CA LYS A 538 -4.82 34.97 19.57
C LYS A 538 -4.65 33.61 18.86
N GLU A 539 -5.75 33.06 18.34
CA GLU A 539 -5.73 31.80 17.59
C GLU A 539 -5.09 32.00 16.22
N LYS A 540 -5.36 33.14 15.56
CA LYS A 540 -4.72 33.52 14.30
C LYS A 540 -3.20 33.59 14.44
N ASP A 541 -2.70 34.23 15.50
CA ASP A 541 -1.26 34.34 15.75
C ASP A 541 -0.60 32.96 15.92
N GLN A 542 -1.25 32.06 16.67
CA GLN A 542 -0.76 30.69 16.87
C GLN A 542 -0.79 29.90 15.56
N VAL A 543 -1.90 29.96 14.81
CA VAL A 543 -2.03 29.27 13.53
C VAL A 543 -0.98 29.78 12.53
N ARG A 544 -0.77 31.09 12.41
CA ARG A 544 0.28 31.63 11.52
C ARG A 544 1.66 31.07 11.85
N LYS A 545 2.01 31.04 13.15
CA LYS A 545 3.28 30.46 13.59
C LYS A 545 3.40 28.99 13.19
N ASP A 546 2.36 28.19 13.40
CA ASP A 546 2.36 26.78 13.03
C ASP A 546 2.45 26.58 11.50
N LEU A 547 1.84 27.48 10.71
CA LEU A 547 1.92 27.49 9.25
C LEU A 547 3.32 27.85 8.74
N ASP A 548 3.98 28.84 9.35
CA ASP A 548 5.35 29.22 9.04
C ASP A 548 6.34 28.10 9.39
N ASP A 549 6.18 27.48 10.57
CA ASP A 549 6.98 26.34 11.01
C ASP A 549 6.80 25.14 10.06
N HIS A 550 5.57 24.88 9.60
CA HIS A 550 5.29 23.83 8.62
C HIS A 550 5.87 24.16 7.24
N ALA A 551 5.74 25.40 6.75
CA ALA A 551 6.36 25.82 5.50
C ALA A 551 7.89 25.63 5.53
N ALA A 552 8.53 25.98 6.65
CA ALA A 552 9.96 25.74 6.86
C ALA A 552 10.31 24.24 6.97
N TYR A 553 9.43 23.41 7.52
CA TYR A 553 9.58 21.95 7.50
C TYR A 553 9.54 21.40 6.07
N ILE A 554 8.58 21.83 5.25
CA ILE A 554 8.45 21.41 3.85
C ILE A 554 9.69 21.77 3.03
N GLN A 555 10.23 22.99 3.19
CA GLN A 555 11.47 23.40 2.52
C GLN A 555 12.66 22.53 2.92
N ARG A 556 12.87 22.31 4.23
CA ARG A 556 13.93 21.42 4.72
C ARG A 556 13.79 19.99 4.18
N LEU A 557 12.55 19.50 4.07
CA LEU A 557 12.28 18.17 3.53
C LEU A 557 12.57 18.08 2.02
N GLN A 558 12.31 19.15 1.26
CA GLN A 558 12.67 19.24 -0.16
C GLN A 558 14.19 19.21 -0.33
N ASP A 559 14.93 19.97 0.45
CA ASP A 559 16.40 20.00 0.41
C ASP A 559 17.01 18.63 0.77
N ALA A 560 16.51 18.01 1.84
CA ALA A 560 16.93 16.67 2.25
C ALA A 560 16.63 15.63 1.16
N THR A 561 15.47 15.73 0.53
CA THR A 561 15.05 14.85 -0.57
C THR A 561 15.94 15.01 -1.80
N ARG A 562 16.31 16.25 -2.18
CA ARG A 562 17.27 16.51 -3.27
C ARG A 562 18.63 15.89 -2.98
N LYS A 563 19.14 16.07 -1.76
CA LYS A 563 20.42 15.48 -1.34
C LYS A 563 20.39 13.95 -1.43
N ARG A 564 19.36 13.30 -0.88
CA ARG A 564 19.19 11.84 -0.92
C ARG A 564 19.03 11.32 -2.35
N MET A 565 18.42 12.11 -3.25
CA MET A 565 18.33 11.75 -4.66
C MET A 565 19.73 11.68 -5.29
N GLN A 566 20.61 12.66 -4.99
CA GLN A 566 21.99 12.63 -5.46
C GLN A 566 22.77 11.44 -4.88
N GLU A 567 22.62 11.19 -3.58
CA GLU A 567 23.24 10.03 -2.91
C GLU A 567 22.80 8.69 -3.55
N ALA A 568 21.52 8.57 -3.95
CA ALA A 568 20.99 7.40 -4.64
C ALA A 568 21.62 7.21 -6.05
N LEU A 569 21.82 8.31 -6.79
CA LEU A 569 22.46 8.31 -8.11
C LEU A 569 23.94 7.94 -8.02
N ASP A 570 24.65 8.53 -7.06
CA ASP A 570 26.07 8.26 -6.80
C ASP A 570 26.29 6.82 -6.28
N GLY A 571 25.22 6.22 -5.74
CA GLY A 571 25.25 4.88 -5.16
C GLY A 571 25.92 4.85 -3.79
N THR A 572 25.86 5.97 -3.07
CA THR A 572 26.28 6.06 -1.67
C THR A 572 25.17 5.55 -0.75
N GLU A 573 25.52 4.83 0.32
CA GLU A 573 24.55 4.38 1.31
C GLU A 573 23.95 5.59 2.05
N PHE A 574 22.64 5.57 2.27
CA PHE A 574 21.93 6.59 3.02
C PHE A 574 22.31 6.48 4.50
N GLY A 575 22.67 7.60 5.14
CA GLY A 575 22.91 7.66 6.58
C GLY A 575 21.62 7.60 7.43
N GLU A 576 20.45 7.70 6.81
CA GLU A 576 19.13 7.75 7.46
C GLU A 576 18.14 6.76 6.81
N ASP A 577 17.16 6.28 7.59
CA ASP A 577 16.19 5.22 7.25
C ASP A 577 15.17 5.56 6.12
N VAL A 578 15.35 6.65 5.37
CA VAL A 578 14.39 7.15 4.38
C VAL A 578 15.09 7.52 3.06
N GLY A 579 14.66 6.91 1.95
CA GLY A 579 15.17 7.22 0.60
C GLY A 579 14.70 8.58 0.05
N PRO A 580 15.03 8.91 -1.21
CA PRO A 580 14.51 10.12 -1.87
C PRO A 580 12.99 10.07 -2.04
N GLY A 581 12.36 11.25 -1.89
CA GLY A 581 10.93 11.46 -2.06
C GLY A 581 10.25 11.94 -0.77
N MET A 582 9.58 13.08 -0.83
CA MET A 582 8.86 13.63 0.34
C MET A 582 7.79 12.67 0.88
N TYR A 583 7.19 11.86 0.01
CA TYR A 583 6.17 10.88 0.37
C TYR A 583 6.71 9.80 1.31
N LEU A 584 7.98 9.40 1.20
CA LEU A 584 8.58 8.40 2.10
C LEU A 584 8.76 8.96 3.51
N ALA A 585 9.14 10.24 3.63
CA ALA A 585 9.27 10.88 4.93
C ALA A 585 7.91 11.03 5.63
N ARG A 586 6.88 11.48 4.90
CA ARG A 586 5.50 11.54 5.43
C ARG A 586 4.96 10.16 5.78
N TRP A 587 5.29 9.15 4.98
CA TRP A 587 4.86 7.80 5.25
C TRP A 587 5.51 7.31 6.55
N LYS A 588 6.82 7.50 6.70
CA LYS A 588 7.51 7.20 7.95
C LYS A 588 6.90 7.95 9.12
N GLU A 589 6.56 9.23 8.97
CA GLU A 589 5.88 10.01 10.01
C GLU A 589 4.55 9.39 10.45
N LEU A 590 3.72 8.92 9.50
CA LEU A 590 2.47 8.21 9.83
C LEU A 590 2.71 6.86 10.53
N LEU A 591 3.78 6.15 10.16
CA LEU A 591 4.19 4.94 10.86
C LEU A 591 4.63 5.30 12.29
N ASP A 592 5.61 6.19 12.42
CA ASP A 592 6.20 6.71 13.67
C ASP A 592 5.16 7.37 14.60
N ALA A 593 4.00 7.79 14.07
CA ALA A 593 2.89 8.33 14.85
C ALA A 593 1.89 7.26 15.33
N THR A 594 1.93 6.04 14.77
CA THR A 594 1.00 4.97 15.08
C THR A 594 1.17 4.51 16.53
N LEU A 595 0.10 4.60 17.31
CA LEU A 595 0.10 4.18 18.72
C LEU A 595 0.22 2.66 18.85
N LEU A 596 1.06 2.22 19.78
CA LEU A 596 1.26 0.83 20.16
C LEU A 596 1.06 0.66 21.67
N THR A 597 0.53 -0.50 22.08
CA THR A 597 0.42 -0.85 23.51
C THR A 597 1.79 -0.74 24.21
N PRO A 598 1.84 -0.33 25.50
CA PRO A 598 3.05 -0.35 26.32
C PRO A 598 3.84 -1.67 26.22
N LEU A 599 5.17 -1.56 26.28
CA LEU A 599 6.09 -2.72 26.23
C LEU A 599 6.10 -3.51 27.55
N GLU A 600 5.73 -2.87 28.64
CA GLU A 600 5.67 -3.48 29.98
C GLU A 600 4.20 -3.49 30.47
N PRO A 601 3.86 -4.30 31.48
CA PRO A 601 2.52 -4.33 32.08
C PRO A 601 1.94 -2.93 32.38
N LYS A 602 2.77 -2.07 32.99
CA LYS A 602 2.53 -0.64 33.20
C LYS A 602 3.60 0.16 32.48
N GLY A 603 3.21 1.21 31.77
CA GLY A 603 4.17 2.05 31.05
C GLY A 603 3.50 3.09 30.15
N PRO A 604 4.30 3.99 29.56
CA PRO A 604 3.79 4.94 28.58
C PRO A 604 3.39 4.24 27.29
N LEU A 605 2.44 4.85 26.57
CA LEU A 605 2.14 4.47 25.20
C LEU A 605 3.40 4.55 24.34
N ARG A 606 3.53 3.59 23.43
CA ARG A 606 4.58 3.58 22.43
C ARG A 606 4.07 4.15 21.12
N LYS A 607 5.00 4.58 20.28
CA LYS A 607 4.75 4.83 18.86
C LYS A 607 5.70 3.98 18.03
N GLY A 608 5.23 3.52 16.88
CA GLY A 608 5.82 2.39 16.15
C GLY A 608 6.61 2.75 14.92
#